data_AF-A0A2C9ETW6-F1
#
_entry.id   AF-A0A2C9ETW6-F1
#
_cell.length_a   1.000
_cell.length_b   1.000
_cell.length_c   1.000
_cell.angle_alpha   90.00
_cell.angle_beta   90.00
_cell.angle_gamma   90.00
#
_symmetry.space_group_name_H-M   'P 1'
#
loop_
_entity.id
_entity.type
_entity.pdbx_description
1 polymer ?
#
loop_
_entity_poly.entity_id
_entity_poly.type
_entity_poly.pdbx_seq_one_letter_code
_entity_poly.pdbx_strand_id
1 'polypeptide(L)'
;MLAPLFATGRAQGQRNTRAGTQPPLCPSQGASPRMDNQNPFQAPAAELLASKPTDQSLCLYSVAAIGLSTFIGTSVAGAYFISQNLKAMGRESEVNKVWAMGIGLFIAMSVAGFFLPESIPAVVFILPPIYGMNAYARQLFGPQVIEHKAGNGRFFSLWRVAGISLLFSLALAAVLFALVLLSGFE
;
A
#
# COMPACT_ATOMS: atom_id res chain seq x y z
N MET A 1 22.82 -42.11 0.69
CA MET A 1 23.65 -41.62 1.80
C MET A 1 22.79 -40.66 2.62
N LEU A 2 22.04 -41.19 3.58
CA LEU A 2 22.36 -41.20 5.02
C LEU A 2 22.22 -39.81 5.67
N ALA A 3 21.01 -39.53 6.17
CA ALA A 3 20.82 -38.96 7.52
C ALA A 3 21.33 -39.99 8.56
N PRO A 4 21.47 -39.75 9.90
CA PRO A 4 20.53 -38.99 10.76
C PRO A 4 21.16 -38.37 12.05
N LEU A 5 20.30 -38.05 13.05
CA LEU A 5 20.53 -38.03 14.52
C LEU A 5 21.03 -36.71 15.14
N PHE A 6 20.57 -36.17 16.29
CA PHE A 6 19.68 -36.54 17.42
C PHE A 6 19.14 -35.20 18.01
N ALA A 7 17.85 -35.04 18.30
CA ALA A 7 17.20 -35.17 19.62
C ALA A 7 17.93 -34.57 20.84
N THR A 8 17.21 -33.75 21.63
CA THR A 8 16.85 -33.94 23.06
C THR A 8 16.89 -32.63 23.86
N GLY A 9 15.82 -32.34 24.63
CA GLY A 9 15.91 -31.31 25.68
C GLY A 9 14.57 -30.76 26.20
N ARG A 10 13.66 -31.61 26.70
CA ARG A 10 12.60 -31.19 27.63
C ARG A 10 13.17 -31.17 29.06
N ALA A 11 12.92 -30.10 29.80
CA ALA A 11 12.91 -30.06 31.27
C ALA A 11 12.05 -28.86 31.69
N GLN A 12 10.75 -29.01 31.96
CA GLN A 12 10.17 -29.30 33.28
C GLN A 12 10.99 -28.76 34.47
N GLY A 13 10.55 -27.60 34.98
CA GLY A 13 10.99 -27.02 36.23
C GLY A 13 9.79 -26.50 37.02
N GLN A 14 8.91 -27.41 37.46
CA GLN A 14 7.99 -27.14 38.56
C GLN A 14 8.81 -27.07 39.86
N ARG A 15 8.77 -25.95 40.57
CA ARG A 15 9.08 -25.91 42.00
C ARG A 15 7.88 -25.37 42.77
N ASN A 16 7.47 -26.22 43.67
CA ASN A 16 6.36 -26.14 44.58
C ASN A 16 6.72 -25.31 45.83
N THR A 17 5.68 -24.86 46.53
CA THR A 17 5.58 -24.61 47.98
C THR A 17 6.50 -23.58 48.65
N ARG A 18 5.91 -22.44 49.03
CA ARG A 18 6.21 -21.80 50.31
C ARG A 18 4.92 -21.56 51.09
N ALA A 19 4.85 -22.23 52.24
CA ALA A 19 3.91 -22.00 53.31
C ALA A 19 4.31 -20.78 54.15
N GLY A 20 3.33 -20.20 54.83
CA GLY A 20 3.44 -19.06 55.76
C GLY A 20 2.93 -17.77 55.12
N THR A 21 1.96 -17.03 55.63
CA THR A 21 1.42 -16.94 57.00
C THR A 21 0.04 -16.28 56.86
N GLN A 22 -1.02 -16.89 57.37
CA GLN A 22 -2.35 -16.25 57.45
C GLN A 22 -2.37 -15.28 58.64
N PRO A 23 -2.63 -13.98 58.45
CA PRO A 23 -2.99 -13.07 59.54
C PRO A 23 -4.46 -13.25 59.94
N PRO A 24 -4.84 -12.85 61.18
CA PRO A 24 -6.07 -13.29 61.84
C PRO A 24 -7.36 -12.80 61.17
N LEU A 25 -8.38 -13.65 61.30
CA LEU A 25 -9.77 -13.44 60.90
C LEU A 25 -10.34 -12.16 61.53
N CYS A 26 -10.71 -11.18 60.71
CA CYS A 26 -11.63 -10.13 61.13
C CYS A 26 -13.04 -10.72 61.30
N PRO A 27 -13.77 -10.37 62.38
CA PRO A 27 -15.11 -10.88 62.61
C PRO A 27 -16.10 -10.32 61.57
N SER A 28 -17.06 -11.16 61.23
CA SER A 28 -18.24 -10.87 60.42
C SER A 28 -18.90 -9.54 60.79
N GLN A 29 -18.85 -8.55 59.90
CA GLN A 29 -19.79 -7.43 59.90
C GLN A 29 -20.93 -7.73 58.95
N GLY A 30 -22.15 -7.59 59.49
CA GLY A 30 -23.39 -8.02 58.87
C GLY A 30 -23.77 -7.26 57.61
N ALA A 31 -24.61 -7.96 56.83
CA ALA A 31 -25.61 -7.46 55.89
C ALA A 31 -25.57 -5.94 55.61
N SER A 32 -24.82 -5.55 54.59
CA SER A 32 -25.25 -4.41 53.77
C SER A 32 -26.49 -4.85 52.99
N PRO A 33 -27.57 -4.05 52.94
CA PRO A 33 -28.69 -4.35 52.07
C PRO A 33 -28.14 -4.47 50.65
N ARG A 34 -28.54 -5.51 49.90
CA ARG A 34 -28.35 -5.54 48.45
C ARG A 34 -29.10 -4.34 47.88
N MET A 35 -28.42 -3.21 47.74
CA MET A 35 -28.79 -2.23 46.73
C MET A 35 -28.44 -2.92 45.42
N ASP A 36 -29.47 -3.50 44.80
CA ASP A 36 -29.38 -4.05 43.45
C ASP A 36 -28.90 -2.90 42.56
N ASN A 37 -27.58 -2.85 42.32
CA ASN A 37 -26.96 -1.89 41.43
C ASN A 37 -27.24 -2.32 39.98
N GLN A 38 -28.54 -2.43 39.65
CA GLN A 38 -29.02 -2.46 38.28
C GLN A 38 -28.77 -1.06 37.74
N ASN A 39 -27.56 -0.85 37.22
CA ASN A 39 -27.19 0.37 36.53
C ASN A 39 -28.18 0.55 35.34
N PRO A 40 -29.12 1.51 35.41
CA PRO A 40 -30.14 1.68 34.37
C PRO A 40 -29.54 2.18 33.05
N PHE A 41 -28.28 2.62 33.11
CA PHE A 41 -27.47 3.10 32.00
C PHE A 41 -26.42 2.09 31.57
N GLN A 42 -26.56 0.81 31.93
CA GLN A 42 -25.80 -0.24 31.25
C GLN A 42 -26.19 -0.21 29.77
N ALA A 43 -25.27 0.27 28.94
CA ALA A 43 -25.41 0.16 27.51
C ALA A 43 -25.66 -1.32 27.18
N PRO A 44 -26.61 -1.65 26.29
CA PRO A 44 -26.73 -2.99 25.76
C PRO A 44 -25.34 -3.46 25.36
N ALA A 45 -24.99 -4.70 25.68
CA ALA A 45 -23.76 -5.32 25.20
C ALA A 45 -23.88 -5.46 23.67
N ALA A 46 -23.67 -4.34 22.97
CA ALA A 46 -23.33 -4.36 21.58
C ALA A 46 -22.00 -5.09 21.55
N GLU A 47 -22.02 -6.35 21.12
CA GLU A 47 -20.82 -6.97 20.60
C GLU A 47 -20.25 -5.97 19.60
N LEU A 48 -19.16 -5.31 20.00
CA LEU A 48 -18.23 -4.77 19.05
C LEU A 48 -17.89 -5.98 18.20
N LEU A 49 -18.52 -6.10 17.03
CA LEU A 49 -18.04 -6.96 15.97
C LEU A 49 -16.59 -6.55 15.85
N ALA A 50 -15.71 -7.34 16.46
CA ALA A 50 -14.31 -7.04 16.54
C ALA A 50 -13.92 -6.96 15.09
N SER A 51 -13.75 -5.73 14.59
CA SER A 51 -13.28 -5.47 13.26
C SER A 51 -12.05 -6.34 13.16
N LYS A 52 -12.13 -7.43 12.40
CA LYS A 52 -10.99 -8.30 12.08
C LYS A 52 -9.83 -7.33 11.91
N PRO A 53 -8.70 -7.46 12.65
CA PRO A 53 -7.67 -6.44 12.65
C PRO A 53 -7.33 -6.14 11.20
N THR A 54 -7.88 -5.03 10.70
CA THR A 54 -7.76 -4.67 9.31
C THR A 54 -6.33 -4.22 9.25
N ASP A 55 -5.51 -5.06 8.61
CA ASP A 55 -4.14 -4.78 8.23
C ASP A 55 -3.96 -3.26 8.09
N GLN A 56 -3.32 -2.70 9.11
CA GLN A 56 -3.11 -1.28 9.40
C GLN A 56 -3.56 -0.33 8.26
N SER A 57 -4.86 -0.04 8.18
CA SER A 57 -5.51 0.81 7.16
C SER A 57 -4.77 0.88 5.80
N LEU A 58 -4.63 -0.26 5.11
CA LEU A 58 -4.00 -0.32 3.79
C LEU A 58 -4.57 0.80 2.88
N CYS A 59 -3.74 1.76 2.47
CA CYS A 59 -4.15 2.83 1.55
C CYS A 59 -3.58 2.53 0.18
N LEU A 60 -4.45 2.43 -0.83
CA LEU A 60 -4.04 2.15 -2.20
C LEU A 60 -4.22 3.39 -3.09
N TYR A 61 -3.47 3.45 -4.18
CA TYR A 61 -3.74 4.36 -5.29
C TYR A 61 -4.77 3.73 -6.22
N SER A 62 -5.75 4.52 -6.66
CA SER A 62 -6.77 4.04 -7.60
C SER A 62 -6.21 3.92 -9.01
N VAL A 63 -6.88 3.17 -9.88
CA VAL A 63 -6.50 3.11 -11.31
C VAL A 63 -6.53 4.50 -11.95
N ALA A 64 -7.52 5.33 -11.58
CA ALA A 64 -7.60 6.72 -12.05
C ALA A 64 -6.39 7.56 -11.61
N ALA A 65 -5.83 7.33 -10.42
CA ALA A 65 -4.59 7.96 -9.99
C ALA A 65 -3.41 7.57 -10.90
N ILE A 66 -3.36 6.33 -11.39
CA ILE A 66 -2.30 5.88 -12.32
C ILE A 66 -2.43 6.58 -13.67
N GLY A 67 -3.67 6.75 -14.15
CA GLY A 67 -3.93 7.51 -15.37
C GLY A 67 -3.50 8.98 -15.24
N LEU A 68 -3.90 9.62 -14.14
CA LEU A 68 -3.53 11.01 -13.86
C LEU A 68 -2.01 11.19 -13.75
N SER A 69 -1.32 10.29 -13.05
CA SER A 69 0.12 10.36 -12.91
C SER A 69 0.85 10.14 -14.23
N THR A 70 0.33 9.24 -15.07
CA THR A 70 0.89 9.01 -16.41
C THR A 70 0.71 10.21 -17.32
N PHE A 71 -0.45 10.88 -17.24
CA PHE A 71 -0.73 12.10 -18.01
C PHE A 71 0.17 13.27 -17.59
N ILE A 72 0.35 13.50 -16.29
CA ILE A 72 1.14 14.63 -15.78
C ILE A 72 2.64 14.32 -15.85
N GLY A 73 3.05 13.17 -15.32
CA GLY A 73 4.44 12.82 -15.02
C GLY A 73 5.06 11.76 -15.94
N THR A 74 4.40 11.37 -17.03
CA THR A 74 4.78 10.29 -17.97
C THR A 74 4.59 8.87 -17.42
N SER A 75 4.81 7.85 -18.26
CA SER A 75 4.73 6.43 -17.86
C SER A 75 5.65 6.07 -16.68
N VAL A 76 6.73 6.84 -16.47
CA VAL A 76 7.64 6.66 -15.32
C VAL A 76 6.93 6.98 -14.00
N ALA A 77 6.19 8.07 -13.92
CA ALA A 77 5.37 8.40 -12.75
C ALA A 77 4.26 7.36 -12.55
N GLY A 78 3.62 6.91 -13.64
CA GLY A 78 2.68 5.79 -13.61
C GLY A 78 3.27 4.54 -12.94
N ALA A 79 4.48 4.16 -13.33
CA ALA A 79 5.19 3.00 -12.78
C ALA A 79 5.55 3.18 -11.30
N TYR A 80 5.92 4.39 -10.89
CA TYR A 80 6.12 4.70 -9.47
C TYR A 80 4.87 4.39 -8.65
N PHE A 81 3.68 4.87 -9.03
CA PHE A 81 2.46 4.62 -8.26
C PHE A 81 2.00 3.16 -8.30
N ILE A 82 2.15 2.47 -9.43
CA ILE A 82 1.93 1.02 -9.50
C ILE A 82 2.88 0.30 -8.52
N SER A 83 4.15 0.70 -8.45
CA SER A 83 5.12 0.10 -7.52
C SER A 83 4.75 0.33 -6.05
N GLN A 84 4.22 1.51 -5.70
CA GLN A 84 3.76 1.79 -4.34
C GLN A 84 2.58 0.88 -3.96
N ASN A 85 1.64 0.65 -4.87
CA ASN A 85 0.56 -0.30 -4.65
C ASN A 85 1.07 -1.73 -4.47
N LEU A 86 2.01 -2.18 -5.31
CA LEU A 86 2.59 -3.52 -5.19
C LEU A 86 3.28 -3.72 -3.85
N LYS A 87 4.07 -2.74 -3.39
CA LYS A 87 4.70 -2.76 -2.07
C LYS A 87 3.67 -2.81 -0.94
N ALA A 88 2.61 -2.01 -1.04
CA ALA A 88 1.52 -2.00 -0.06
C ALA A 88 0.81 -3.36 0.02
N MET A 89 0.72 -4.11 -1.09
CA MET A 89 0.16 -5.46 -1.14
C MET A 89 1.18 -6.58 -0.82
N GLY A 90 2.41 -6.26 -0.40
CA GLY A 90 3.46 -7.24 -0.12
C GLY A 90 4.07 -7.93 -1.35
N ARG A 91 3.84 -7.39 -2.55
CA ARG A 91 4.27 -7.94 -3.85
C ARG A 91 5.53 -7.25 -4.39
N GLU A 92 6.54 -7.11 -3.54
CA GLU A 92 7.75 -6.35 -3.89
C GLU A 92 8.56 -6.98 -5.03
N SER A 93 8.49 -8.30 -5.20
CA SER A 93 9.18 -9.03 -6.28
C SER A 93 8.78 -8.56 -7.68
N GLU A 94 7.59 -7.97 -7.84
CA GLU A 94 7.07 -7.49 -9.11
C GLU A 94 7.44 -6.03 -9.41
N VAL A 95 7.98 -5.30 -8.44
CA VAL A 95 8.31 -3.86 -8.56
C VAL A 95 9.32 -3.61 -9.68
N ASN A 96 10.35 -4.44 -9.81
CA ASN A 96 11.37 -4.29 -10.86
C ASN A 96 10.77 -4.42 -12.26
N LYS A 97 9.82 -5.35 -12.43
CA LYS A 97 9.10 -5.53 -13.70
C LYS A 97 8.27 -4.30 -14.05
N VAL A 98 7.65 -3.67 -13.05
CA VAL A 98 6.88 -2.43 -13.26
C VAL A 98 7.76 -1.26 -13.68
N TRP A 99 8.93 -1.09 -13.06
CA TRP A 99 9.89 -0.07 -13.48
C TRP A 99 10.40 -0.32 -14.90
N ALA A 100 10.73 -1.57 -15.24
CA ALA A 100 11.14 -1.94 -16.59
C ALA A 100 10.04 -1.62 -17.63
N MET A 101 8.77 -1.91 -17.33
CA MET A 101 7.65 -1.56 -18.20
C MET A 101 7.47 -0.04 -18.34
N GLY A 102 7.53 0.72 -17.24
CA GLY A 102 7.33 2.17 -17.26
C GLY A 102 8.42 2.92 -18.02
N ILE A 103 9.68 2.57 -17.76
CA ILE A 103 10.85 3.14 -18.45
C ILE A 103 10.89 2.66 -19.90
N GLY A 104 10.64 1.37 -20.15
CA GLY A 104 10.61 0.81 -21.49
C GLY A 104 9.55 1.47 -22.38
N LEU A 105 8.34 1.70 -21.84
CA LEU A 105 7.28 2.42 -22.54
C LEU A 105 7.64 3.88 -22.78
N PHE A 106 8.31 4.54 -21.84
CA PHE A 106 8.79 5.92 -22.01
C PHE A 106 9.78 6.00 -23.18
N ILE A 107 10.81 5.15 -23.17
CA ILE A 107 11.82 5.09 -24.23
C ILE A 107 11.17 4.74 -25.57
N ALA A 108 10.26 3.75 -25.60
CA ALA A 108 9.57 3.36 -26.82
C ALA A 108 8.80 4.53 -27.46
N MET A 109 8.10 5.34 -26.65
CA MET A 109 7.39 6.52 -27.14
C MET A 109 8.34 7.64 -27.58
N SER A 110 9.44 7.86 -26.86
CA SER A 110 10.46 8.83 -27.28
C SER A 110 11.10 8.43 -28.61
N VAL A 111 11.45 7.15 -28.77
CA VAL A 111 12.01 6.62 -30.02
C VAL A 111 10.99 6.72 -31.15
N ALA A 112 9.72 6.36 -30.91
CA ALA A 112 8.66 6.51 -31.91
C ALA A 112 8.50 7.95 -32.40
N GLY A 113 8.75 8.94 -31.53
CA GLY A 113 8.74 10.36 -31.89
C GLY A 113 9.76 10.73 -32.97
N PHE A 114 10.90 10.06 -33.03
CA PHE A 114 11.92 10.30 -34.07
C PHE A 114 11.54 9.72 -35.44
N PHE A 115 10.65 8.72 -35.48
CA PHE A 115 10.23 8.06 -36.72
C PHE A 115 8.93 8.63 -37.31
N LEU A 116 8.16 9.38 -36.51
CA LEU A 116 6.86 9.88 -36.92
C LEU A 116 6.97 11.25 -37.63
N PRO A 117 6.26 11.47 -38.75
CA PRO A 117 6.22 12.76 -39.41
C PRO A 117 5.43 13.80 -38.60
N GLU A 118 5.76 15.09 -38.76
CA GLU A 118 5.16 16.20 -38.01
C GLU A 118 3.65 16.39 -38.25
N SER A 119 3.08 15.76 -39.29
CA SER A 119 1.64 15.78 -39.57
C SER A 119 0.81 14.96 -38.58
N ILE A 120 1.44 14.13 -37.74
CA ILE A 120 0.72 13.28 -36.79
C ILE A 120 0.31 14.10 -35.54
N PRO A 121 -0.98 14.08 -35.15
CA PRO A 121 -1.42 14.83 -33.97
C PRO A 121 -0.76 14.34 -32.68
N ALA A 122 -0.42 15.27 -31.79
CA ALA A 122 0.23 14.99 -30.51
C ALA A 122 -0.53 14.00 -29.61
N VAL A 123 -1.85 13.88 -29.78
CA VAL A 123 -2.72 12.93 -29.05
C VAL A 123 -2.23 11.48 -29.18
N VAL A 124 -1.57 11.13 -30.29
CA VAL A 124 -1.00 9.80 -30.54
C VAL A 124 0.16 9.47 -29.60
N PHE A 125 0.84 10.48 -29.04
CA PHE A 125 1.90 10.28 -28.05
C PHE A 125 1.37 10.30 -26.60
N ILE A 126 0.19 10.89 -26.38
CA ILE A 126 -0.39 11.07 -25.04
C ILE A 126 -1.27 9.88 -24.65
N LEU A 127 -2.16 9.44 -25.54
CA LEU A 127 -3.16 8.42 -25.19
C LEU A 127 -2.57 7.02 -24.97
N PRO A 128 -1.64 6.50 -25.80
CA PRO A 128 -1.14 5.14 -25.63
C PRO A 128 -0.46 4.90 -24.28
N PRO A 129 0.40 5.80 -23.77
CA PRO A 129 1.00 5.61 -22.45
C PRO A 129 -0.04 5.55 -21.33
N ILE A 130 -1.02 6.46 -21.35
CA ILE A 130 -2.09 6.50 -20.35
C ILE A 130 -2.90 5.21 -20.39
N TYR A 131 -3.32 4.78 -21.59
CA TYR A 131 -4.08 3.56 -21.74
C TYR A 131 -3.27 2.33 -21.31
N GLY A 132 -2.01 2.23 -21.76
CA GLY A 132 -1.10 1.13 -21.44
C GLY A 132 -0.87 0.98 -19.94
N MET A 133 -0.57 2.09 -19.24
CA MET A 133 -0.34 2.07 -17.80
C MET A 133 -1.63 1.79 -17.00
N ASN A 134 -2.78 2.32 -17.43
CA ASN A 134 -4.07 2.00 -16.80
C ASN A 134 -4.43 0.52 -16.98
N ALA A 135 -4.27 -0.01 -18.20
CA ALA A 135 -4.53 -1.41 -18.49
C ALA A 135 -3.61 -2.32 -17.68
N TYR A 136 -2.33 -1.96 -17.58
CA TYR A 136 -1.36 -2.71 -16.80
C TYR A 136 -1.68 -2.68 -15.29
N ALA A 137 -2.08 -1.52 -14.75
CA ALA A 137 -2.55 -1.41 -13.37
C ALA A 137 -3.79 -2.28 -13.10
N ARG A 138 -4.78 -2.27 -14.00
CA ARG A 138 -5.98 -3.12 -13.91
C ARG A 138 -5.64 -4.61 -13.95
N GLN A 139 -4.68 -4.99 -14.78
CA GLN A 139 -4.21 -6.37 -14.85
C GLN A 139 -3.52 -6.80 -13.56
N LEU A 140 -2.68 -5.93 -12.99
CA LEU A 140 -1.91 -6.25 -11.78
C LEU A 140 -2.78 -6.32 -10.52
N PHE A 141 -3.72 -5.39 -10.36
CA PHE A 141 -4.45 -5.23 -9.10
C PHE A 141 -5.92 -4.78 -9.23
N GLY A 142 -6.54 -4.97 -10.40
CA GLY A 142 -7.94 -4.60 -10.64
C GLY A 142 -8.92 -5.23 -9.63
N PRO A 143 -8.90 -6.57 -9.44
CA PRO A 143 -9.77 -7.23 -8.47
C PRO A 143 -9.58 -6.71 -7.04
N GLN A 144 -8.33 -6.52 -6.61
CA GLN A 144 -7.97 -6.02 -5.28
C GLN A 144 -8.48 -4.59 -5.07
N VAL A 145 -8.40 -3.72 -6.09
CA VAL A 145 -8.94 -2.35 -6.01
C VAL A 145 -10.47 -2.35 -5.90
N ILE A 146 -11.16 -3.28 -6.58
CA ILE A 146 -12.62 -3.42 -6.49
C ILE A 146 -13.03 -3.90 -5.09
N GLU A 147 -12.37 -4.94 -4.59
CA GLU A 147 -12.60 -5.47 -3.23
C GLU A 147 -12.28 -4.42 -2.17
N HIS A 148 -11.16 -3.70 -2.31
CA HIS A 148 -10.78 -2.60 -1.42
C HIS A 148 -11.84 -1.51 -1.38
N LYS A 149 -12.39 -1.14 -2.54
CA LYS A 149 -13.48 -0.16 -2.61
C LYS A 149 -14.78 -0.69 -1.99
N ALA A 150 -15.13 -1.96 -2.24
CA ALA A 150 -16.31 -2.59 -1.67
C ALA A 150 -16.24 -2.70 -0.13
N GLY A 151 -15.03 -2.92 0.41
CA GLY A 151 -14.75 -2.91 1.84
C GLY A 151 -14.62 -1.53 2.47
N ASN A 152 -15.00 -0.44 1.77
CA ASN A 152 -14.79 0.95 2.20
C ASN A 152 -13.33 1.29 2.52
N GLY A 153 -12.40 0.62 1.84
CA GLY A 153 -10.97 0.86 1.93
C GLY A 153 -10.58 2.27 1.47
N ARG A 154 -9.58 2.84 2.13
CA ARG A 154 -9.13 4.21 1.88
C ARG A 154 -8.23 4.27 0.63
N PHE A 155 -8.43 5.31 -0.17
CA PHE A 155 -7.54 5.65 -1.29
C PHE A 155 -6.78 6.93 -1.00
N PHE A 156 -5.57 7.04 -1.54
CA PHE A 156 -4.84 8.31 -1.53
C PHE A 156 -5.54 9.37 -2.41
N SER A 157 -5.39 10.63 -2.02
CA SER A 157 -5.98 11.76 -2.75
C SER A 157 -5.32 11.97 -4.11
N LEU A 158 -6.11 12.36 -5.11
CA LEU A 158 -5.60 12.68 -6.44
C LEU A 158 -4.70 13.92 -6.42
N TRP A 159 -4.89 14.86 -5.49
CA TRP A 159 -4.01 16.01 -5.32
C TRP A 159 -2.57 15.62 -4.95
N ARG A 160 -2.41 14.64 -4.05
CA ARG A 160 -1.09 14.09 -3.73
C ARG A 160 -0.45 13.47 -4.97
N VAL A 161 -1.25 12.77 -5.77
CA VAL A 161 -0.79 12.11 -7.00
C VAL A 161 -0.33 13.15 -8.01
N ALA A 162 -1.13 14.20 -8.24
CA ALA A 162 -0.78 15.31 -9.14
C ALA A 162 0.52 15.99 -8.70
N GLY A 163 0.67 16.31 -7.41
CA GLY A 163 1.86 16.97 -6.88
C GLY A 163 3.14 16.14 -7.03
N ILE A 164 3.11 14.84 -6.70
CA ILE A 164 4.27 13.96 -6.89
C ILE A 164 4.57 13.77 -8.39
N SER A 165 3.53 13.63 -9.23
CA SER A 165 3.72 13.47 -10.68
C SER A 165 4.34 14.71 -11.31
N LEU A 166 4.00 15.90 -10.80
CA LEU A 166 4.62 17.16 -11.21
C LEU A 166 6.12 17.17 -10.91
N LEU A 167 6.58 16.58 -9.80
CA LEU A 167 8.01 16.45 -9.51
C LEU A 167 8.72 15.57 -10.55
N PHE A 168 8.09 14.50 -11.02
CA PHE A 168 8.62 13.69 -12.12
C PHE A 168 8.71 14.50 -13.41
N SER A 169 7.69 15.29 -13.74
CA SER A 169 7.71 16.17 -14.91
C SER A 169 8.83 17.21 -14.83
N LEU A 170 9.01 17.83 -13.65
CA LEU A 170 10.08 18.81 -13.41
C LEU A 170 11.47 18.17 -13.50
N ALA A 171 11.66 16.98 -12.93
CA ALA A 171 12.90 16.25 -13.04
C ALA A 171 13.22 15.90 -14.50
N LEU A 172 12.22 15.44 -15.27
CA LEU A 172 12.38 15.16 -16.69
C LEU A 172 12.71 16.43 -17.48
N ALA A 173 11.99 17.53 -17.23
CA ALA A 173 12.26 18.82 -17.87
C ALA A 173 13.67 19.32 -17.56
N ALA A 174 14.16 19.16 -16.33
CA ALA A 174 15.52 19.52 -15.95
C ALA A 174 16.57 18.67 -16.69
N VAL A 175 16.34 17.36 -16.82
CA VAL A 175 17.22 16.47 -17.60
C VAL A 175 17.25 16.88 -19.07
N LEU A 176 16.08 17.10 -19.69
CA LEU A 176 16.00 17.54 -21.09
C LEU A 176 16.68 18.89 -21.30
N PHE A 177 16.44 19.85 -20.40
CA PHE A 177 17.08 21.16 -20.44
C PHE A 177 18.61 21.06 -20.34
N ALA A 178 19.13 20.25 -19.42
CA ALA A 178 20.56 20.00 -19.30
C ALA A 178 21.14 19.35 -20.56
N LEU A 179 20.44 18.39 -21.16
CA LEU A 179 20.86 17.77 -22.42
C LEU A 179 20.94 18.79 -23.56
N VAL A 180 19.95 19.67 -23.68
CA VAL A 180 19.95 20.75 -24.69
C VAL A 180 21.17 21.67 -24.49
N LEU A 181 21.42 22.13 -23.26
CA LEU A 181 22.59 22.97 -22.95
C LEU A 181 23.92 22.28 -23.26
N LEU A 182 24.05 20.98 -22.97
CA LEU A 182 25.26 20.21 -23.25
C LEU A 182 25.45 19.89 -24.73
N SER A 183 24.35 19.75 -25.48
CA SER A 183 24.38 19.46 -26.91
C SER A 183 24.73 20.66 -27.79
N GLY A 184 24.68 21.89 -27.25
CA GLY A 184 25.04 23.09 -27.99
C GLY A 184 24.12 23.41 -29.17
N PHE A 185 22.86 22.97 -29.13
CA PHE A 185 21.83 23.43 -30.07
C PHE A 185 21.61 24.94 -29.85
N GLU A 186 22.27 25.77 -30.65
CA GLU A 186 21.92 27.17 -30.89
C GLU A 186 20.79 27.29 -31.92
#